data_AF-A0A3D5CJM1-F1
#
_entry.id   AF-A0A3D5CJM1-F1
#
_cell.length_a   1.000
_cell.length_b   1.000
_cell.length_c   1.000
_cell.angle_alpha   90.00
_cell.angle_beta   90.00
_cell.angle_gamma   90.00
#
_symmetry.space_group_name_H-M   'P 1'
#
loop_
_entity.id
_entity.type
_entity.pdbx_description
1 polymer ?
#
loop_
_entity_poly.entity_id
_entity_poly.type
_entity_poly.pdbx_seq_one_letter_code
_entity_poly.pdbx_strand_id
1 'polypeptide(L)'
;PTYAKDLASAIIEVVDRAPYGIYHLVNSGHVSRYGFARQVLNLTGYSSLAIKPILLEEYERESCPPRNGILSNWAASSYGIALRPWQTALAEFLTDVT
;
A
#
# COMPACT_ATOMS: atom_id res chain seq x y z
N PRO A 1 -0.73 0.75 1.28
CA PRO A 1 0.66 0.92 0.82
C PRO A 1 0.89 -0.02 -0.35
N THR A 2 1.53 0.42 -1.43
CA THR A 2 1.76 -0.44 -2.61
C THR A 2 3.25 -0.43 -2.94
N TYR A 3 3.87 -1.59 -2.99
CA TYR A 3 5.28 -1.74 -3.37
C TYR A 3 5.42 -1.71 -4.88
N ALA A 4 6.33 -0.87 -5.38
CA ALA A 4 6.53 -0.66 -6.82
C ALA A 4 6.87 -1.95 -7.58
N LYS A 5 7.67 -2.85 -6.98
CA LYS A 5 8.03 -4.15 -7.58
C LYS A 5 6.83 -5.06 -7.77
N ASP A 6 5.94 -5.11 -6.78
CA ASP A 6 4.69 -5.89 -6.85
C ASP A 6 3.74 -5.30 -7.89
N LEU A 7 3.62 -3.96 -7.94
CA LEU A 7 2.81 -3.27 -8.93
C LEU A 7 3.31 -3.53 -10.35
N ALA A 8 4.62 -3.43 -10.59
CA ALA A 8 5.21 -3.67 -11.90
C ALA A 8 4.92 -5.11 -12.38
N SER A 9 5.07 -6.10 -11.50
CA SER A 9 4.76 -7.50 -11.80
C SER A 9 3.27 -7.68 -12.14
N ALA A 10 2.37 -7.08 -11.35
CA ALA A 10 0.93 -7.15 -11.59
C ALA A 10 0.50 -6.45 -12.89
N ILE A 11 1.16 -5.36 -13.30
CA ILE A 11 0.90 -4.70 -14.58
C ILE A 11 1.21 -5.64 -15.74
N ILE A 12 2.36 -6.33 -15.71
CA ILE A 12 2.73 -7.32 -16.72
C ILE A 12 1.68 -8.43 -16.79
N GLU A 13 1.26 -8.95 -15.64
CA GLU A 13 0.22 -9.99 -15.58
C GLU A 13 -1.12 -9.55 -16.17
N VAL A 14 -1.53 -8.29 -15.97
CA VAL A 14 -2.75 -7.73 -16.56
C VAL A 14 -2.62 -7.62 -18.07
N VAL A 15 -1.49 -7.12 -18.56
CA VAL A 15 -1.21 -6.99 -20.01
C VAL A 15 -1.26 -8.35 -20.71
N ASP A 16 -0.72 -9.39 -20.07
CA ASP A 16 -0.62 -10.72 -20.68
C ASP A 16 -1.90 -11.53 -20.63
N ARG A 17 -2.76 -11.33 -19.61
CA ARG A 17 -3.82 -12.30 -19.27
C ARG A 17 -5.22 -11.70 -19.16
N ALA A 18 -5.34 -10.39 -18.98
CA ALA A 18 -6.63 -9.73 -18.75
C ALA A 18 -7.01 -8.83 -19.94
N PRO A 19 -8.31 -8.62 -20.22
CA PRO A 19 -8.75 -7.73 -21.29
C PRO A 19 -8.36 -6.28 -21.00
N TYR A 20 -8.25 -5.45 -22.04
CA TYR A 20 -8.04 -4.02 -21.87
C TYR A 20 -9.15 -3.39 -21.02
N GLY A 21 -8.75 -2.46 -20.14
CA GLY A 21 -9.68 -1.82 -19.23
C GLY A 21 -8.97 -1.05 -18.13
N ILE A 22 -9.75 -0.67 -17.12
CA ILE A 22 -9.27 0.08 -15.96
C ILE A 22 -9.16 -0.90 -14.77
N TYR A 23 -7.99 -0.91 -14.14
CA TYR A 23 -7.68 -1.80 -13.03
C TYR A 23 -7.15 -1.02 -11.83
N HIS A 24 -7.58 -1.41 -10.63
CA HIS A 24 -6.84 -1.10 -9.41
C HIS A 24 -5.88 -2.26 -9.11
N LEU A 25 -4.63 -1.92 -8.83
CA LEU A 25 -3.57 -2.85 -8.46
C LEU A 25 -2.86 -2.30 -7.21
N VAL A 26 -3.33 -2.70 -6.03
CA VAL A 26 -2.72 -2.32 -4.75
C VAL A 26 -2.43 -3.56 -3.91
N ASN A 27 -1.37 -3.54 -3.10
CA ASN A 27 -1.15 -4.63 -2.13
C ASN A 27 -2.37 -4.76 -1.21
N SER A 28 -2.73 -6.00 -0.88
CA SER A 28 -3.94 -6.30 -0.11
C SER A 28 -3.86 -5.80 1.34
N GLY A 29 -5.04 -5.55 1.91
CA GLY A 29 -5.20 -4.91 3.20
C GLY A 29 -5.17 -3.38 3.11
N HIS A 30 -5.36 -2.73 4.25
CA HIS A 30 -5.35 -1.27 4.36
C HIS A 30 -4.78 -0.86 5.72
N VAL A 31 -4.36 0.40 5.82
CA VAL A 31 -3.84 0.98 7.05
C VAL A 31 -3.91 2.51 6.96
N SER A 32 -4.05 3.18 8.09
CA SER A 32 -3.89 4.64 8.16
C SER A 32 -2.42 5.03 7.97
N ARG A 33 -2.14 6.32 7.69
CA ARG A 33 -0.76 6.82 7.65
C ARG A 33 -0.02 6.59 8.96
N TYR A 34 -0.71 6.79 10.08
CA TYR A 34 -0.19 6.51 11.42
C TYR A 34 0.19 5.02 11.57
N GLY A 35 -0.71 4.10 11.21
CA GLY A 35 -0.43 2.66 11.33
C GLY A 35 0.70 2.20 10.41
N PHE A 36 0.81 2.79 9.21
CA PHE A 36 1.94 2.53 8.31
C PHE A 36 3.27 2.99 8.92
N ALA A 37 3.34 4.23 9.40
CA ALA A 37 4.52 4.77 10.07
C ALA A 37 4.91 3.94 11.30
N ARG A 38 3.92 3.52 12.11
CA ARG A 38 4.14 2.65 13.27
C ARG A 38 4.76 1.32 12.86
N GLN A 39 4.26 0.70 11.79
CA GLN A 39 4.77 -0.58 11.30
C GLN A 39 6.20 -0.45 10.77
N VAL A 40 6.51 0.62 10.03
CA VAL A 40 7.89 0.91 9.57
C VAL A 40 8.83 0.99 10.78
N LEU A 41 8.51 1.83 11.76
CA LEU A 41 9.34 2.00 12.96
C LEU A 41 9.52 0.69 13.74
N ASN A 42 8.49 -0.16 13.81
CA ASN A 42 8.59 -1.46 14.45
C ASN A 42 9.58 -2.39 13.74
N LEU A 43 9.52 -2.43 12.40
CA LEU A 43 10.39 -3.29 11.59
C LEU A 43 11.83 -2.79 11.53
N THR A 44 12.05 -1.48 11.69
CA THR A 44 13.38 -0.86 11.65
C THR A 44 14.03 -0.67 13.03
N GLY A 45 13.53 -1.32 14.08
CA GLY A 45 14.13 -1.30 15.42
C GLY A 45 13.82 -0.07 16.29
N TYR A 46 12.88 0.79 15.87
CA TYR A 46 12.44 1.99 16.60
C TYR A 46 11.05 1.81 17.22
N SER A 47 10.74 0.60 17.70
CA SER A 47 9.44 0.28 18.31
C SER A 47 9.10 1.14 19.53
N SER A 48 10.12 1.59 20.27
CA SER A 48 9.98 2.47 21.45
C SER A 48 9.79 3.95 21.12
N LEU A 49 10.02 4.38 19.86
CA LEU A 49 9.87 5.78 19.48
C LEU A 49 8.40 6.19 19.55
N ALA A 50 8.07 7.15 20.40
CA ALA A 50 6.71 7.65 20.52
C ALA A 50 6.30 8.44 19.26
N ILE A 51 5.12 8.11 18.71
CA ILE A 51 4.46 8.88 17.66
C ILE A 51 3.01 9.15 18.07
N LYS A 52 2.51 10.35 17.78
CA LYS A 52 1.15 10.76 18.13
C LYS A 52 0.24 10.70 16.89
N PRO A 53 -0.90 10.00 16.94
CA PRO A 53 -1.90 10.11 15.87
C PRO A 53 -2.52 11.50 15.89
N ILE A 54 -2.82 12.02 14.70
CA ILE A 54 -3.57 13.27 14.51
C ILE A 54 -4.74 13.02 13.56
N LEU A 55 -5.79 13.83 13.69
CA LEU A 55 -6.89 13.93 12.76
C LEU A 55 -6.42 14.61 11.47
N LEU A 56 -7.14 14.35 10.38
CA LEU A 56 -6.84 14.93 9.07
C LEU A 56 -6.89 16.47 9.11
N GLU A 57 -7.84 17.03 9.86
CA GLU A 57 -8.05 18.47 10.04
C GLU A 57 -6.98 19.15 10.92
N GLU A 58 -6.24 18.39 11.73
CA GLU A 58 -5.11 18.92 12.51
C GLU A 58 -3.83 19.08 11.66
N TYR A 59 -3.82 18.57 10.42
CA TYR A 59 -2.69 18.69 9.51
C TYR A 59 -2.95 19.76 8.45
N GLU A 60 -2.47 20.98 8.71
CA GLU A 60 -2.60 22.12 7.78
C GLU A 60 -1.82 21.89 6.48
N ARG A 61 -2.51 22.03 5.36
CA ARG A 61 -1.95 21.98 4.00
C ARG A 61 -2.97 22.49 2.99
N GLU A 62 -2.49 22.83 1.80
CA GLU A 62 -3.34 23.34 0.71
C GLU A 62 -4.29 22.29 0.11
N SER A 63 -3.90 21.00 0.15
CA SER A 63 -4.68 19.92 -0.49
C SER A 63 -5.74 19.29 0.42
N CYS A 64 -6.90 18.95 -0.14
CA CYS A 64 -7.99 18.23 0.54
C CYS A 64 -8.15 16.79 0.01
N PRO A 65 -7.29 15.82 0.35
CA PRO A 65 -7.49 14.46 -0.12
C PRO A 65 -8.66 13.78 0.58
N PRO A 66 -9.18 12.71 -0.01
CA PRO A 66 -10.28 11.96 0.58
C PRO A 66 -9.89 11.38 1.94
N ARG A 67 -10.87 11.29 2.84
CA ARG A 67 -10.72 10.62 4.15
C ARG A 67 -10.41 9.13 4.00
N ASN A 68 -10.86 8.51 2.91
CA ASN A 68 -10.62 7.12 2.59
C ASN A 68 -10.14 6.99 1.13
N GLY A 69 -8.95 6.42 0.94
CA GLY A 69 -8.35 6.12 -0.37
C GLY A 69 -8.14 4.63 -0.61
N ILE A 70 -8.90 3.76 0.08
CA ILE A 70 -8.82 2.30 -0.10
C ILE A 70 -9.37 1.93 -1.47
N LEU A 71 -8.62 1.10 -2.20
CA LEU A 71 -9.00 0.59 -3.52
C LEU A 71 -9.25 -0.92 -3.45
N SER A 72 -10.25 -1.39 -4.18
CA SER A 72 -10.53 -2.83 -4.37
C SER A 72 -9.95 -3.30 -5.70
N ASN A 73 -9.24 -4.44 -5.69
CA ASN A 73 -8.64 -5.07 -6.87
C ASN A 73 -9.61 -5.97 -7.65
N TRP A 74 -10.92 -5.84 -7.44
CA TRP A 74 -11.94 -6.77 -7.94
C TRP A 74 -11.80 -7.17 -9.43
N ALA A 75 -11.50 -6.21 -10.31
CA ALA A 75 -11.32 -6.48 -11.74
C ALA A 75 -10.14 -7.43 -12.01
N ALA A 76 -8.97 -7.17 -11.41
CA ALA A 76 -7.78 -8.01 -11.59
C ALA A 76 -7.93 -9.38 -10.91
N SER A 77 -8.57 -9.40 -9.74
CA SER A 77 -8.84 -10.63 -8.98
C SER A 77 -9.70 -11.64 -9.73
N SER A 78 -10.61 -11.17 -10.60
CA SER A 78 -11.41 -12.05 -11.48
C SER A 78 -10.56 -12.83 -12.50
N TYR A 79 -9.32 -12.41 -12.74
CA TYR A 79 -8.33 -13.09 -13.60
C TYR A 79 -7.22 -13.78 -12.79
N GLY A 80 -7.42 -13.97 -11.47
CA GLY A 80 -6.42 -14.59 -10.59
C GLY A 80 -5.22 -13.70 -10.27
N ILE A 81 -5.27 -12.40 -10.59
CA ILE A 81 -4.22 -11.43 -10.32
C ILE A 81 -4.50 -10.78 -8.96
N ALA A 82 -3.65 -11.04 -7.98
CA ALA A 82 -3.78 -10.49 -6.64
C ALA A 82 -2.42 -10.16 -6.04
N LEU A 83 -2.27 -8.92 -5.55
CA LEU A 83 -1.06 -8.50 -4.88
C LEU A 83 -1.09 -8.96 -3.41
N ARG A 84 0.07 -9.43 -2.93
CA ARG A 84 0.29 -9.88 -1.55
C ARG A 84 -0.05 -8.82 -0.49
N PRO A 85 -0.20 -9.20 0.79
CA PRO A 85 -0.45 -8.26 1.88
C PRO A 85 0.63 -7.17 1.97
N TRP A 86 0.22 -5.93 2.25
CA TRP A 86 1.13 -4.79 2.29
C TRP A 86 2.24 -4.93 3.34
N GLN A 87 2.01 -5.67 4.43
CA GLN A 87 3.00 -5.91 5.47
C GLN A 87 4.15 -6.78 4.96
N THR A 88 3.85 -7.82 4.16
CA THR A 88 4.86 -8.68 3.53
C THR A 88 5.67 -7.87 2.52
N ALA A 89 5.00 -7.04 1.72
CA ALA A 89 5.66 -6.16 0.76
C ALA A 89 6.56 -5.10 1.44
N LEU A 90 6.10 -4.53 2.56
CA LEU A 90 6.91 -3.60 3.35
C LEU A 90 8.14 -4.29 3.95
N ALA A 91 7.99 -5.50 4.47
CA ALA A 91 9.12 -6.24 5.04
C ALA A 91 10.20 -6.51 3.98
N GLU A 92 9.82 -6.94 2.78
CA GLU A 92 10.77 -7.12 1.67
C GLU A 92 11.39 -5.79 1.22
N PHE A 93 10.58 -4.72 1.10
CA PHE A 93 11.12 -3.41 0.73
C PHE A 93 12.22 -2.96 1.69
N LEU A 94 12.05 -3.15 3.00
CA LEU A 94 13.05 -2.76 3.99
C LEU A 94 14.33 -3.62 3.92
N THR A 95 14.23 -4.89 3.52
CA THR A 95 15.42 -5.72 3.28
C THR A 95 16.16 -5.34 2.00
N ASP A 96 15.45 -4.94 0.94
CA ASP A 96 16.03 -4.57 -0.35
C ASP A 96 16.78 -3.22 -0.32
N VAL A 97 16.48 -2.35 0.66
CA VAL A 97 17.04 -1.00 0.79
C VAL A 97 18.30 -0.95 1.69
N THR A 98 18.67 -2.07 2.31
CA THR A 98 19.86 -2.18 3.19
C THR A 98 21.05 -2.73 2.42
#